data_AF-A0A2N7VE65-F1
#
_entry.id   AF-A0A2N7VE65-F1
#
_cell.length_a   1.000
_cell.length_b   1.000
_cell.length_c   1.000
_cell.angle_alpha   90.00
_cell.angle_beta   90.00
_cell.angle_gamma   90.00
#
_symmetry.space_group_name_H-M   'P 1'
#
loop_
_entity.id
_entity.type
_entity.pdbx_description
1 polymer ?
#
loop_
_entity_poly.entity_id
_entity_poly.type
_entity_poly.pdbx_seq_one_letter_code
_entity_poly.pdbx_strand_id
1 'polypeptide(L)' 'MNAPGWKLHSLEDDLKGHWSIWVNGNWRLTFTFEGTHAILFDYQDYH' A
#
# COMPACT_ATOMS: atom_id res chain seq x y z
N MET A 1 11.54 -4.28 -1.82
CA MET A 1 10.72 -4.92 -2.87
C MET A 1 10.76 -4.02 -4.10
N ASN A 2 10.94 -4.56 -5.32
CA ASN A 2 10.97 -3.76 -6.55
C ASN A 2 9.93 -4.29 -7.53
N ALA A 3 8.71 -3.75 -7.46
CA ALA A 3 7.55 -4.15 -8.27
C ALA A 3 7.00 -2.92 -9.02
N PRO A 4 7.70 -2.46 -10.09
CA PRO A 4 7.38 -1.20 -10.75
C PRO A 4 5.97 -1.17 -11.39
N GLY A 5 5.45 -2.32 -11.81
CA GLY A 5 4.08 -2.42 -12.35
C GLY A 5 2.98 -2.13 -11.32
N TRP A 6 3.28 -2.27 -10.02
CA TRP A 6 2.31 -2.05 -8.94
C TRP A 6 2.39 -0.64 -8.36
N LYS A 7 3.27 0.21 -8.88
CA LYS A 7 3.52 1.58 -8.38
C LYS A 7 3.66 1.60 -6.83
N LEU A 8 4.39 0.63 -6.29
CA LEU A 8 4.60 0.50 -4.85
C LEU A 8 5.32 1.74 -4.31
N HIS A 9 4.74 2.38 -3.30
CA HIS A 9 5.35 3.51 -2.60
C HIS A 9 4.94 3.51 -1.13
N SER A 10 5.79 4.10 -0.27
CA SER A 10 5.47 4.33 1.13
C SER A 10 4.54 5.53 1.29
N LEU A 11 3.67 5.48 2.29
CA LEU A 11 2.81 6.58 2.67
C LEU A 11 3.47 7.46 3.75
N GLU A 12 3.03 8.72 3.82
CA GLU A 12 3.59 9.75 4.69
C GLU A 12 2.60 10.15 5.81
N ASP A 13 3.03 11.07 6.68
CA ASP A 13 2.25 11.63 7.79
C ASP A 13 1.62 10.56 8.72
N ASP A 14 0.29 10.57 8.86
CA ASP A 14 -0.46 9.67 9.75
C ASP A 14 -0.35 8.20 9.35
N LEU A 15 0.06 7.93 8.10
CA LEU A 15 0.25 6.59 7.56
C LEU A 15 1.73 6.23 7.39
N LYS A 16 2.63 6.93 8.09
CA LYS A 16 4.06 6.62 8.06
C LYS A 16 4.31 5.17 8.50
N GLY A 17 4.99 4.41 7.63
CA GLY A 17 5.25 2.98 7.82
C GLY A 17 4.28 2.08 7.06
N HIS A 18 3.20 2.63 6.51
CA HIS A 18 2.34 1.96 5.56
C HIS A 18 2.87 2.09 4.14
N TRP A 19 2.43 1.16 3.30
CA TRP A 19 2.74 1.05 1.89
C TRP A 19 1.46 1.01 1.09
N SER A 20 1.50 1.50 -0.14
CA SER A 20 0.38 1.47 -1.08
C SER A 20 0.80 0.85 -2.40
N ILE A 21 -0.07 0.00 -2.94
CA ILE A 21 0.04 -0.51 -4.32
C ILE A 21 -1.19 -0.13 -5.16
N TRP A 22 -0.95 0.02 -6.45
CA TRP A 22 -1.99 0.21 -7.45
C TRP A 22 -2.54 -1.14 -7.90
N VAL A 23 -3.87 -1.31 -7.77
CA VAL A 23 -4.59 -2.49 -8.23
C VAL A 23 -5.18 -2.25 -9.61
N ASN A 24 -6.20 -1.38 -9.71
CA ASN A 24 -6.78 -0.93 -10.98
C ASN A 24 -7.56 0.38 -10.76
N GLY A 25 -7.76 1.19 -11.82
CA GLY A 25 -8.52 2.45 -11.72
C GLY A 25 -8.10 3.31 -10.52
N ASN A 26 -9.07 3.65 -9.67
CA ASN A 26 -8.88 4.41 -8.43
C ASN A 26 -8.53 3.54 -7.21
N TRP A 27 -8.61 2.22 -7.31
CA TRP A 27 -8.37 1.33 -6.17
C TRP A 27 -6.90 1.32 -5.77
N ARG A 28 -6.68 1.51 -4.47
CA ARG A 28 -5.38 1.34 -3.82
C ARG A 28 -5.53 0.34 -2.70
N LEU A 29 -4.51 -0.49 -2.58
CA LEU A 29 -4.37 -1.37 -1.44
C LEU A 29 -3.29 -0.82 -0.55
N THR A 30 -3.61 -0.60 0.72
CA THR A 30 -2.65 -0.17 1.73
C THR A 30 -2.39 -1.28 2.74
N PHE A 31 -1.14 -1.39 3.18
CA PHE A 31 -0.71 -2.41 4.15
C PHE A 31 0.55 -1.97 4.89
N THR A 32 0.84 -2.63 6.00
CA THR A 32 2.11 -2.47 6.73
C THR A 32 2.81 -3.83 6.84
N PHE A 33 4.03 -3.84 7.36
CA PHE A 33 4.78 -5.06 7.60
C PHE A 33 5.01 -5.30 9.09
N GLU A 34 4.77 -6.52 9.52
CA GLU A 34 5.28 -7.05 10.79
C GLU A 34 6.36 -8.10 10.47
N GLY A 35 7.62 -7.68 10.59
CA GLY A 35 8.76 -8.47 10.14
C GLY A 35 8.73 -8.69 8.62
N THR A 36 8.54 -9.93 8.19
CA THR A 36 8.43 -10.30 6.76
C THR A 36 6.98 -10.49 6.30
N HIS A 37 6.00 -10.33 7.18
CA HIS A 37 4.59 -10.54 6.88
C HIS A 37 3.90 -9.22 6.60
N ALA A 38 3.16 -9.15 5.49
CA ALA A 38 2.26 -8.03 5.22
C ALA A 38 1.00 -8.20 6.08
N ILE A 39 0.66 -7.18 6.86
CA ILE A 39 -0.51 -7.15 7.75
C ILE A 39 -1.32 -5.87 7.51
N LEU A 40 -2.59 -5.87 7.94
CA LEU A 40 -3.56 -4.75 7.80
C LEU A 40 -3.83 -4.36 6.33
N PHE A 41 -4.45 -5.27 5.57
CA PHE A 41 -4.98 -4.96 4.23
C PHE A 41 -6.24 -4.10 4.37
N ASP A 42 -6.15 -2.83 3.98
CA ASP A 42 -7.32 -2.00 3.72
C ASP A 42 -7.48 -1.82 2.20
N TYR A 43 -8.70 -1.99 1.72
CA TYR A 43 -9.05 -1.88 0.31
C TYR A 43 -9.87 -0.61 0.13
N GLN A 44 -9.19 0.50 -0.14
CA GLN A 44 -9.80 1.81 -0.20
C GLN A 44 -10.02 2.25 -1.65
N ASP A 45 -11.25 2.68 -1.95
CA ASP A 45 -11.55 3.43 -3.17
C ASP A 45 -11.14 4.88 -2.93
N TYR A 46 -10.15 5.34 -3.67
CA TYR A 46 -9.75 6.75 -3.64
C TYR A 46 -10.74 7.54 -4.52
N HIS A 47 -11.78 8.11 -3.92
CA HIS A 47 -12.67 9.10 -4.53
C HIS A 47 -12.89 10.28 -3.60
#